data_AF-A0A1M2VGL8-F1
#
_entry.id   AF-A0A1M2VGL8-F1
#
_cell.length_a   1.000
_cell.length_b   1.000
_cell.length_c   1.000
_cell.angle_alpha   90.00
_cell.angle_beta   90.00
_cell.angle_gamma   90.00
#
_symmetry.space_group_name_H-M   'P 1'
#
loop_
_entity.id
_entity.type
_entity.pdbx_description
1 polymer ?
#
loop_
_entity_poly.entity_id
_entity_poly.type
_entity_poly.pdbx_seq_one_letter_code
_entity_poly.pdbx_strand_id
1 'polypeptide(L)' 'MPTPQFCHEILKGEQAGEPQHKVWVIIGKMKFELPITFASLSQGQEKVAKKVLDQFRQTSAGKAAKS' A
#
# COMPACT_ATOMS: atom_id res chain seq x y z
N MET A 1 17.86 6.76 1.70
CA MET A 1 16.49 6.42 1.28
C MET A 1 15.76 5.87 2.50
N PRO A 2 14.60 6.40 2.91
CA PRO A 2 13.82 5.79 3.97
C PRO A 2 13.40 4.37 3.56
N THR A 3 13.59 3.40 4.45
CA THR A 3 13.27 1.99 4.20
C THR A 3 11.75 1.81 4.23
N PRO A 4 11.14 1.19 3.20
CA PRO A 4 9.71 0.89 3.21
C PRO A 4 9.39 -0.17 4.26
N GLN A 5 8.43 0.11 5.14
CA GLN A 5 7.92 -0.83 6.13
C GLN A 5 6.50 -1.25 5.75
N PHE A 6 6.33 -2.54 5.42
CA PHE A 6 5.01 -3.11 5.18
C PHE A 6 4.35 -3.48 6.51
N CYS A 7 3.13 -3.00 6.70
CA CYS A 7 2.29 -3.29 7.84
C CYS A 7 0.98 -3.92 7.36
N HIS A 8 0.40 -4.77 8.19
CA HIS A 8 -0.88 -5.39 7.87
C HIS A 8 -1.69 -5.65 9.14
N GLU A 9 -3.00 -5.71 8.97
CA GLU A 9 -3.97 -6.09 9.99
C GLU A 9 -4.93 -7.11 9.39
N ILE A 10 -5.21 -8.17 10.14
CA ILE A 10 -6.18 -9.19 9.75
C ILE A 10 -7.50 -8.81 10.41
N LEU A 11 -8.43 -8.31 9.60
CA LEU A 11 -9.79 -8.08 10.00
C LEU A 11 -10.54 -9.41 9.95
N LYS A 12 -11.16 -9.77 11.07
CA LYS A 12 -12.19 -10.82 11.09
C LYS A 12 -13.40 -10.22 10.37
N GLY A 13 -13.63 -10.65 9.14
CA GLY A 13 -14.71 -10.12 8.31
C GLY A 13 -16.06 -10.23 9.01
N GLU A 14 -16.92 -9.25 8.76
CA GLU A 14 -18.32 -9.23 9.19
C GLU A 14 -19.16 -10.34 8.51
N GLN A 15 -18.62 -10.91 7.42
CA GLN A 15 -19.14 -12.10 6.74
C GLN A 15 -18.33 -13.34 7.12
N ALA A 16 -19.04 -14.38 7.54
CA ALA A 16 -18.49 -15.62 8.06
C ALA A 16 -17.54 -16.31 7.06
N GLY A 17 -16.25 -16.35 7.37
CA GLY A 17 -15.34 -17.39 6.88
C GLY A 17 -13.99 -16.94 6.32
N GLU A 18 -13.85 -15.70 5.84
CA GLU A 18 -12.64 -15.31 5.10
C GLU A 18 -11.84 -14.20 5.81
N PRO A 19 -10.53 -14.41 6.08
CA PRO A 19 -9.67 -13.40 6.67
C PRO A 19 -9.48 -12.23 5.70
N GLN A 20 -9.85 -11.03 6.13
CA GLN A 20 -9.69 -9.82 5.34
C GLN A 20 -8.39 -9.12 5.76
N HIS A 21 -7.43 -9.05 4.86
CA HIS A 21 -6.13 -8.44 5.10
C HIS A 21 -6.16 -6.96 4.70
N LYS A 22 -6.08 -6.07 5.68
CA LYS A 22 -5.79 -4.66 5.45
C LYS A 22 -4.28 -4.48 5.39
N VAL A 23 -3.75 -3.95 4.30
CA VAL A 23 -2.29 -3.80 4.08
C VAL A 23 -1.96 -2.35 3.79
N TRP A 24 -0.89 -1.84 4.40
CA TRP A 24 -0.36 -0.50 4.14
C TRP A 24 1.17 -0.50 4.20
N VAL A 25 1.80 0.49 3.57
CA VAL A 25 3.24 0.68 3.63
C VAL A 25 3.57 2.07 4.16
N ILE A 26 4.57 2.14 5.03
CA ILE A 26 5.09 3.39 5.59
C ILE A 26 6.46 3.65 4.97
N ILE A 27 6.63 4.81 4.34
CA ILE A 27 7.89 5.26 3.75
C ILE A 27 8.22 6.63 4.33
N GLY A 28 9.17 6.67 5.27
CA GLY A 28 9.51 7.89 5.99
C GLY A 28 8.34 8.40 6.82
N LYS A 29 7.77 9.56 6.43
CA LYS A 29 6.58 10.16 7.07
C LYS A 29 5.28 9.91 6.30
N MET A 30 5.33 9.17 5.19
CA MET A 30 4.18 8.91 4.33
C MET A 30 3.61 7.52 4.62
N LYS A 31 2.30 7.46 4.85
CA LYS A 31 1.54 6.21 4.94
C LYS A 31 0.76 6.03 3.64
N PHE A 32 0.96 4.91 2.97
CA PHE A 32 0.21 4.52 1.79
C PHE A 32 -0.65 3.31 2.15
N GLU A 33 -1.95 3.53 2.29
CA GLU A 33 -2.93 2.47 2.50
C GLU A 33 -3.91 2.42 1.33
N LEU A 34 -4.46 1.24 1.06
CA LEU A 34 -5.55 1.09 0.12
C LEU A 34 -6.87 0.94 0.89
N PRO A 35 -7.96 1.61 0.47
CA PRO A 35 -9.27 1.53 1.12
C PRO A 35 -10.00 0.24 0.72
N ILE A 36 -9.26 -0.87 0.58
CA ILE A 36 -9.79 -2.19 0.27
C ILE A 36 -9.09 -3.22 1.15
N THR A 37 -9.81 -4.28 1.48
CA THR A 37 -9.26 -5.46 2.13
C THR A 37 -8.95 -6.53 1.09
N PHE A 38 -7.95 -7.35 1.37
CA PHE A 38 -7.49 -8.41 0.46
C PHE A 38 -7.75 -9.78 1.09
N ALA A 39 -8.06 -10.79 0.27
CA ALA A 39 -8.19 -12.16 0.75
C ALA A 39 -6.82 -12.79 1.11
N SER A 40 -5.70 -12.14 0.76
CA SER A 40 -4.36 -12.64 1.06
C SER A 40 -3.38 -11.51 1.28
N LEU A 41 -2.46 -11.69 2.22
CA LEU A 41 -1.40 -10.73 2.55
C LEU A 41 -0.54 -10.37 1.32
N SER A 42 -0.06 -11.39 0.59
CA SER A 42 0.83 -11.19 -0.57
C SER A 42 0.15 -10.37 -1.67
N GLN A 43 -1.13 -10.62 -1.91
CA GLN A 43 -1.93 -9.85 -2.87
C GLN A 43 -2.03 -8.38 -2.45
N GLY A 44 -2.27 -8.12 -1.16
CA GLY A 44 -2.31 -6.76 -0.63
C GLY A 44 -0.96 -6.05 -0.73
N GLN A 45 0.14 -6.73 -0.39
CA GLN A 45 1.49 -6.18 -0.50
C GLN A 45 1.83 -5.79 -1.94
N GLU A 46 1.53 -6.66 -2.93
CA GLU A 46 1.79 -6.37 -4.34
C GLU A 46 1.00 -5.14 -4.83
N LYS A 47 -0.30 -5.07 -4.50
CA LYS A 47 -1.17 -3.96 -4.92
C LYS A 47 -0.75 -2.64 -4.28
N VAL A 48 -0.45 -2.65 -2.98
CA VAL A 48 0.05 -1.47 -2.26
C VAL A 48 1.39 -1.02 -2.83
N ALA A 49 2.35 -1.94 -3.01
CA ALA A 49 3.66 -1.64 -3.59
C ALA A 49 3.53 -1.04 -5.01
N LYS A 50 2.69 -1.63 -5.86
CA LYS A 50 2.43 -1.13 -7.21
C LYS A 50 1.85 0.28 -7.19
N LYS A 51 0.92 0.57 -6.27
CA LYS A 51 0.33 1.92 -6.14
C LYS A 51 1.32 2.94 -5.60
N VAL A 52 2.18 2.56 -4.67
CA VAL A 52 3.27 3.41 -4.19
C VAL A 52 4.24 3.71 -5.34
N LEU A 53 4.69 2.70 -6.07
CA LEU A 53 5.58 2.90 -7.21
C LEU A 53 4.95 3.80 -8.29
N ASP A 54 3.66 3.63 -8.58
CA ASP A 54 2.89 4.49 -9.48
C ASP A 54 2.87 5.95 -9.01
N GLN A 55 2.60 6.20 -7.73
CA GLN A 55 2.65 7.53 -7.11
C GLN A 55 4.06 8.15 -7.13
N PHE A 56 5.09 7.37 -6.84
CA PHE A 56 6.48 7.82 -6.90
C PHE A 56 6.90 8.17 -8.34
N ARG A 57 6.46 7.39 -9.33
CA ARG A 57 6.69 7.69 -10.76
C ARG A 57 5.99 8.97 -11.18
N GLN A 58 4.72 9.16 -10.80
CA GLN A 58 3.96 10.38 -11.09
C GLN A 58 4.57 11.62 -10.42
N THR A 59 5.01 11.48 -9.16
CA THR A 59 5.66 12.56 -8.41
C THR A 59 7.04 12.90 -8.99
N SER A 60 7.80 11.91 -9.42
CA SER A 60 9.12 12.12 -10.03
C SER A 60 9.01 12.72 -11.44
N ALA A 61 8.01 12.31 -12.22
CA ALA A 61 7.71 12.90 -13.52
C ALA A 61 7.24 14.38 -13.40
N GLY A 62 6.50 14.72 -12.34
CA GLY A 62 6.09 16.11 -12.07
C GLY A 62 7.24 17.04 -11.66
N LYS A 63 8.36 16.52 -11.15
CA LYS A 63 9.52 17.33 -10.73
C LYS A 63 10.48 17.66 -11.88
N ALA A 64 10.38 16.99 -13.03
CA ALA A 64 11.19 17.24 -14.22
C ALA A 64 10.53 18.22 -15.22
N ALA A 65 9.24 18.55 -15.05
CA ALA A 65 8.50 19.43 -15.96
C ALA A 65 8.49 20.92 -15.54
N LYS A 66 9.29 21.30 -14.54
CA LYS A 66 9.48 22.69 -14.11
C LYS A 66 10.95 22.93 -13.78
N SER A 67 11.80 22.95 -14.81
CA SER A 67 13.10 23.63 -14.79
C SER A 67 13.40 24.19 -16.16
#